data_AF-A0A2M7DXI3-F1
#
_entry.id   AF-A0A2M7DXI3-F1
#
_cell.length_a   1.000
_cell.length_b   1.000
_cell.length_c   1.000
_cell.angle_alpha   90.00
_cell.angle_beta   90.00
_cell.angle_gamma   90.00
#
_symmetry.space_group_name_H-M   'P 1'
#
loop_
_entity.id
_entity.type
_entity.pdbx_description
1 polymer ?
#
loop_
_entity_poly.entity_id
_entity_poly.type
_entity_poly.pdbx_seq_one_letter_code
_entity_poly.pdbx_strand_id
1 'polypeptide(L)'
;MNKLWLERYINNEEISEEYCNKISKFHKLAPDNFYITYNWYYCRILHEEFTGDKSIVDFQKEISDLYSTNLQKQTVDLLNMEYQFKVIQYLDTLDEPSPLLLASLDSVRIISKLTESNWQNSIKLAYIFVELKDYDFAARLLEPYILSDNPFDELIFSYIAICSHLPYKFGSPRFILAMNKAKDLDNERYCKLFKKDKLTIQALENTKVKEVYCKTCGK
;
A
#
# COMPACT_ATOMS: atom_id res chain seq x y z
N MET A 1 -17.64 -1.82 -19.41
CA MET A 1 -16.78 -0.73 -18.91
C MET A 1 -17.59 0.55 -18.87
N ASN A 2 -17.74 1.18 -17.70
CA ASN A 2 -18.44 2.46 -17.57
C ASN A 2 -17.47 3.60 -17.95
N LYS A 3 -17.94 4.60 -18.71
CA LYS A 3 -17.22 5.82 -19.09
C LYS A 3 -16.51 6.49 -17.89
N LEU A 4 -17.12 6.40 -16.71
CA LEU A 4 -16.61 6.97 -15.46
C LEU A 4 -15.35 6.25 -14.94
N TRP A 5 -15.19 4.95 -15.23
CA TRP A 5 -13.97 4.20 -14.91
C TRP A 5 -12.81 4.58 -15.83
N LEU A 6 -13.10 4.95 -17.09
CA LEU A 6 -12.11 5.43 -18.05
C LEU A 6 -11.63 6.84 -17.71
N GLU A 7 -12.52 7.73 -17.25
CA GLU A 7 -12.16 9.07 -16.77
C GLU A 7 -11.21 9.00 -15.55
N ARG A 8 -11.43 8.04 -14.63
CA ARG A 8 -10.52 7.71 -13.51
C ARG A 8 -9.12 7.28 -13.97
N TYR A 9 -9.04 6.35 -14.93
CA TYR A 9 -7.76 5.78 -15.35
C TYR A 9 -6.92 6.76 -16.21
N ILE A 10 -7.58 7.71 -16.86
CA ILE A 10 -6.95 8.67 -17.79
C ILE A 10 -6.56 9.98 -17.10
N ASN A 11 -7.38 10.50 -16.16
CA ASN A 11 -7.20 11.88 -15.67
C ASN A 11 -6.48 12.03 -14.33
N ASN A 12 -6.27 10.96 -13.56
CA ASN A 12 -5.52 11.00 -12.29
C ASN A 12 -6.07 12.03 -11.27
N GLU A 13 -7.35 12.38 -11.34
CA GLU A 13 -8.01 13.35 -10.46
C GLU A 13 -8.48 12.69 -9.15
N GLU A 14 -8.34 13.41 -8.02
CA GLU A 14 -8.92 13.01 -6.73
C GLU A 14 -10.45 12.89 -6.85
N ILE A 15 -11.02 11.81 -6.30
CA ILE A 15 -12.47 11.61 -6.32
C ILE A 15 -13.12 12.68 -5.44
N SER A 16 -13.78 13.64 -6.08
CA SER A 16 -14.52 14.70 -5.39
C SER A 16 -15.83 14.18 -4.80
N GLU A 17 -16.30 14.82 -3.74
CA GLU A 17 -17.60 14.53 -3.12
C GLU A 17 -18.75 14.66 -4.14
N GLU A 18 -18.61 15.55 -5.14
CA GLU A 18 -19.56 15.68 -6.25
C GLU A 18 -19.64 14.42 -7.12
N TYR A 19 -18.52 13.74 -7.35
CA TYR A 19 -18.47 12.46 -8.06
C TYR A 19 -19.26 11.40 -7.30
N CYS A 20 -19.03 11.28 -6.00
CA CYS A 20 -19.74 10.30 -5.17
C CYS A 20 -21.25 10.58 -5.07
N ASN A 21 -21.64 11.86 -5.09
CA ASN A 21 -23.04 12.26 -5.17
C ASN A 21 -23.70 11.84 -6.51
N LYS A 22 -22.99 11.93 -7.64
CA LYS A 22 -23.47 11.46 -8.94
C LYS A 22 -23.62 9.94 -8.96
N ILE A 23 -22.63 9.21 -8.45
CA ILE A 23 -22.69 7.74 -8.34
C ILE A 23 -23.84 7.30 -7.43
N SER A 24 -24.07 7.96 -6.30
CA SER A 24 -25.21 7.68 -5.40
C SER A 24 -26.56 7.81 -6.12
N LYS A 25 -26.73 8.86 -6.94
CA LYS A 25 -27.93 9.04 -7.77
C LYS A 25 -28.09 7.92 -8.80
N PHE A 26 -27.01 7.53 -9.48
CA PHE A 26 -27.06 6.43 -10.45
C PHE A 26 -27.35 5.09 -9.79
N HIS A 27 -26.81 4.83 -8.60
CA HIS A 27 -27.07 3.61 -7.84
C HIS A 27 -28.54 3.49 -7.46
N LYS A 28 -29.19 4.59 -7.07
CA LYS A 28 -30.64 4.63 -6.80
C LYS A 28 -31.49 4.33 -8.03
N LEU A 29 -31.03 4.71 -9.23
CA LEU A 29 -31.75 4.50 -10.48
C LEU A 29 -31.56 3.10 -11.05
N ALA A 30 -30.41 2.47 -10.81
CA ALA A 30 -30.06 1.15 -11.33
C ALA A 30 -29.29 0.33 -10.28
N PRO A 31 -29.97 -0.14 -9.21
CA PRO A 31 -29.33 -0.86 -8.11
C PRO A 31 -28.76 -2.22 -8.53
N ASP A 32 -29.32 -2.85 -9.55
CA ASP A 32 -28.87 -4.16 -10.06
C ASP A 32 -27.60 -4.07 -10.92
N ASN A 33 -27.13 -2.85 -11.23
CA ASN A 33 -25.94 -2.65 -12.04
C ASN A 33 -24.67 -2.76 -11.19
N PHE A 34 -24.06 -3.93 -11.19
CA PHE A 34 -22.85 -4.25 -10.43
C PHE A 34 -21.65 -3.33 -10.70
N TYR A 35 -21.55 -2.66 -11.85
CA TYR A 35 -20.51 -1.63 -12.07
C TYR A 35 -20.79 -0.33 -11.32
N ILE A 36 -22.07 0.05 -11.19
CA ILE A 36 -22.48 1.22 -10.44
C ILE A 36 -22.37 0.92 -8.94
N THR A 37 -22.78 -0.27 -8.50
CA THR A 37 -22.61 -0.76 -7.14
C THR A 37 -21.14 -0.76 -6.73
N TYR A 38 -20.24 -1.25 -7.59
CA TYR A 38 -18.79 -1.17 -7.37
C TYR A 38 -18.31 0.26 -7.09
N ASN A 39 -18.67 1.21 -7.96
CA ASN A 39 -18.26 2.61 -7.80
C ASN A 39 -18.89 3.24 -6.54
N TRP A 40 -20.11 2.84 -6.20
CA TRP A 40 -20.80 3.31 -5.00
C TRP A 40 -20.10 2.82 -3.73
N TYR A 41 -19.76 1.54 -3.65
CA TYR A 41 -18.95 1.00 -2.55
C TYR A 41 -17.58 1.68 -2.47
N TYR A 42 -16.92 1.96 -3.58
CA TYR A 42 -15.66 2.69 -3.55
C TYR A 42 -15.81 4.08 -2.92
N CYS A 43 -16.85 4.83 -3.28
CA CYS A 43 -17.18 6.10 -2.65
C CYS A 43 -17.46 5.99 -1.15
N ARG A 44 -18.14 4.93 -0.73
CA ARG A 44 -18.39 4.66 0.70
C ARG A 44 -17.10 4.36 1.45
N ILE A 45 -16.19 3.58 0.85
CA ILE A 45 -14.84 3.35 1.39
C ILE A 45 -14.08 4.67 1.53
N LEU A 46 -14.26 5.66 0.67
CA LEU A 46 -13.57 6.94 0.83
C LEU A 46 -14.15 7.81 1.93
N HIS A 47 -15.49 7.87 2.07
CA HIS A 47 -16.13 8.92 2.87
C HIS A 47 -16.94 8.45 4.09
N GLU A 48 -17.38 7.19 4.16
CA GLU A 48 -18.20 6.72 5.30
C GLU A 48 -17.34 6.30 6.49
N GLU A 49 -17.52 6.93 7.65
CA GLU A 49 -16.86 6.48 8.88
C GLU A 49 -17.49 5.21 9.45
N PHE A 50 -16.67 4.38 10.10
CA PHE A 50 -17.18 3.19 10.78
C PHE A 50 -17.77 3.57 12.13
N THR A 51 -18.92 2.98 12.46
CA THR A 51 -19.62 3.19 13.74
C THR A 51 -19.45 2.01 14.70
N GLY A 52 -18.48 1.12 14.42
CA GLY A 52 -18.18 -0.09 15.19
C GLY A 52 -18.22 -1.39 14.37
N ASP A 53 -17.85 -2.50 15.01
CA ASP A 53 -17.59 -3.82 14.39
C ASP A 53 -18.74 -4.35 13.51
N LYS A 54 -19.99 -4.08 13.90
CA LYS A 54 -21.16 -4.49 13.08
C LYS A 54 -21.16 -3.83 11.71
N SER A 55 -20.83 -2.54 11.62
CA SER A 55 -20.76 -1.81 10.35
C SER A 55 -19.66 -2.37 9.44
N ILE A 56 -18.56 -2.85 10.04
CA ILE A 56 -17.47 -3.51 9.34
C ILE A 56 -17.96 -4.86 8.77
N VAL A 57 -18.56 -5.71 9.61
CA VAL A 57 -19.04 -7.04 9.18
C VAL A 57 -20.12 -6.94 8.11
N ASP A 58 -21.04 -5.98 8.22
CA ASP A 58 -22.13 -5.82 7.25
C ASP A 58 -21.59 -5.31 5.90
N PHE A 59 -20.68 -4.32 5.91
CA PHE A 59 -20.10 -3.83 4.65
C PHE A 59 -19.14 -4.86 4.00
N GLN A 60 -18.46 -5.69 4.80
CA GLN A 60 -17.69 -6.82 4.28
C GLN A 60 -18.57 -7.81 3.50
N LYS A 61 -19.78 -8.11 4.00
CA LYS A 61 -20.71 -9.01 3.27
C LYS A 61 -21.11 -8.41 1.94
N GLU A 62 -21.45 -7.12 1.91
CA GLU A 62 -21.81 -6.41 0.68
C GLU A 62 -20.69 -6.45 -0.38
N ILE A 63 -19.43 -6.28 0.02
CA ILE A 63 -18.27 -6.43 -0.88
C ILE A 63 -18.10 -7.89 -1.29
N SER A 64 -18.36 -8.84 -0.39
CA SER A 64 -18.25 -10.28 -0.68
C SER A 64 -19.26 -10.72 -1.73
N ASP A 65 -20.46 -10.14 -1.72
CA ASP A 65 -21.51 -10.42 -2.71
C ASP A 65 -21.09 -10.03 -4.14
N LEU A 66 -20.20 -9.03 -4.30
CA LEU A 66 -19.66 -8.66 -5.61
C LEU A 66 -18.84 -9.77 -6.28
N TYR A 67 -18.25 -10.70 -5.52
CA TYR A 67 -17.53 -11.85 -6.09
C TYR A 67 -18.46 -12.82 -6.83
N SER A 68 -19.77 -12.77 -6.56
CA SER A 68 -20.77 -13.58 -7.25
C SER A 68 -21.27 -12.94 -8.56
N THR A 69 -20.79 -11.74 -8.90
CA THR A 69 -21.19 -10.99 -10.09
C THR A 69 -20.28 -11.27 -11.29
N ASN A 70 -20.61 -10.69 -12.45
CA ASN A 70 -19.77 -10.75 -13.65
C ASN A 70 -18.54 -9.82 -13.61
N LEU A 71 -18.24 -9.19 -12.46
CA LEU A 71 -16.99 -8.46 -12.30
C LEU A 71 -15.81 -9.43 -12.30
N GLN A 72 -14.69 -8.99 -12.87
CA GLN A 72 -13.46 -9.76 -12.77
C GLN A 72 -13.04 -9.84 -11.30
N LYS A 73 -12.67 -11.04 -10.84
CA LYS A 73 -12.22 -11.28 -9.47
C LYS A 73 -11.17 -10.25 -9.02
N GLN A 74 -10.17 -9.98 -9.86
CA GLN A 74 -9.12 -8.99 -9.60
C GLN A 74 -9.67 -7.57 -9.34
N THR A 75 -10.76 -7.19 -10.01
CA THR A 75 -11.39 -5.87 -9.79
C THR A 75 -12.04 -5.79 -8.40
N VAL A 76 -12.73 -6.85 -7.98
CA VAL A 76 -13.35 -6.95 -6.64
C VAL A 76 -12.28 -7.06 -5.56
N ASP A 77 -11.21 -7.82 -5.82
CA ASP A 77 -10.02 -7.95 -4.96
C ASP A 77 -9.39 -6.57 -4.64
N LEU A 78 -9.21 -5.71 -5.64
CA LEU A 78 -8.68 -4.35 -5.43
C LEU A 78 -9.61 -3.48 -4.56
N LEU A 79 -10.92 -3.58 -4.75
CA LEU A 79 -11.90 -2.87 -3.91
C LEU A 79 -11.87 -3.37 -2.48
N ASN A 80 -11.86 -4.70 -2.30
CA ASN A 80 -11.80 -5.33 -1.00
C ASN A 80 -10.49 -4.95 -0.28
N MET A 81 -9.37 -4.86 -1.00
CA MET A 81 -8.11 -4.41 -0.43
C MET A 81 -8.18 -2.97 0.12
N GLU A 82 -8.72 -2.02 -0.65
CA GLU A 82 -8.89 -0.63 -0.18
C GLU A 82 -9.84 -0.57 1.04
N TYR A 83 -10.89 -1.39 1.05
CA TYR A 83 -11.76 -1.53 2.21
C TYR A 83 -11.01 -2.04 3.45
N GLN A 84 -10.23 -3.12 3.33
CA GLN A 84 -9.45 -3.65 4.45
C GLN A 84 -8.47 -2.62 5.00
N PHE A 85 -7.86 -1.77 4.15
CA PHE A 85 -6.99 -0.69 4.65
C PHE A 85 -7.73 0.27 5.54
N LYS A 86 -8.93 0.69 5.13
CA LYS A 86 -9.76 1.56 5.95
C LYS A 86 -10.09 0.90 7.28
N VAL A 87 -10.47 -0.39 7.25
CA VAL A 87 -10.79 -1.16 8.47
C VAL A 87 -9.60 -1.20 9.41
N ILE A 88 -8.41 -1.51 8.91
CA ILE A 88 -7.18 -1.54 9.71
C ILE A 88 -6.91 -0.16 10.33
N GLN A 89 -6.96 0.91 9.54
CA GLN A 89 -6.73 2.28 10.04
C GLN A 89 -7.71 2.66 11.14
N TYR A 90 -8.98 2.31 11.01
CA TYR A 90 -9.98 2.57 12.04
C TYR A 90 -9.74 1.74 13.30
N LEU A 91 -9.52 0.43 13.16
CA LEU A 91 -9.32 -0.47 14.30
C LEU A 91 -8.03 -0.17 15.07
N ASP A 92 -6.99 0.34 14.40
CA ASP A 92 -5.73 0.75 15.03
C ASP A 92 -5.89 2.01 15.90
N THR A 93 -6.93 2.82 15.67
CA THR A 93 -7.24 4.01 16.50
C THR A 93 -8.00 3.68 17.78
N LEU A 94 -8.45 2.43 17.97
CA LEU A 94 -9.22 2.02 19.14
C LEU A 94 -8.30 1.60 20.29
N ASP A 95 -8.67 1.96 21.52
CA ASP A 95 -7.92 1.58 22.73
C ASP A 95 -7.97 0.06 23.00
N GLU A 96 -9.03 -0.61 22.55
CA GLU A 96 -9.21 -2.05 22.70
C GLU A 96 -8.95 -2.79 21.37
N PRO A 97 -8.04 -3.79 21.33
CA PRO A 97 -7.77 -4.56 20.12
C PRO A 97 -8.98 -5.38 19.67
N SER A 98 -9.53 -5.07 18.49
CA SER A 98 -10.58 -5.90 17.88
C SER A 98 -9.99 -7.14 17.18
N PRO A 99 -10.58 -8.34 17.35
CA PRO A 99 -10.20 -9.53 16.57
C PRO A 99 -10.31 -9.35 15.05
N LEU A 100 -11.10 -8.36 14.60
CA LEU A 100 -11.26 -8.03 13.18
C LEU A 100 -9.99 -7.47 12.56
N LEU A 101 -9.07 -6.91 13.36
CA LEU A 101 -7.80 -6.37 12.87
C LEU A 101 -6.96 -7.47 12.23
N LEU A 102 -6.79 -8.61 12.91
CA LEU A 102 -6.03 -9.75 12.39
C LEU A 102 -6.68 -10.34 11.13
N ALA A 103 -8.01 -10.46 11.12
CA ALA A 103 -8.74 -10.96 9.95
C ALA A 103 -8.59 -10.04 8.72
N SER A 104 -8.58 -8.72 8.95
CA SER A 104 -8.39 -7.72 7.89
C SER A 104 -6.97 -7.78 7.32
N LEU A 105 -5.96 -7.92 8.20
CA LEU A 105 -4.56 -8.08 7.81
C LEU A 105 -4.30 -9.36 7.01
N ASP A 106 -4.92 -10.47 7.40
CA ASP A 106 -4.81 -11.73 6.65
C ASP A 106 -5.50 -11.63 5.29
N SER A 107 -6.66 -10.96 5.21
CA SER A 107 -7.34 -10.70 3.94
C SER A 107 -6.46 -9.89 3.00
N VAL A 108 -5.87 -8.81 3.50
CA VAL A 108 -4.88 -8.00 2.78
C VAL A 108 -3.71 -8.83 2.26
N ARG A 109 -3.15 -9.71 3.11
CA ARG A 109 -2.04 -10.60 2.75
C ARG A 109 -2.42 -11.59 1.65
N ILE A 110 -3.63 -12.13 1.68
CA ILE A 110 -4.11 -13.05 0.64
C ILE A 110 -4.30 -12.31 -0.68
N ILE A 111 -4.98 -11.16 -0.66
CA ILE A 111 -5.27 -10.40 -1.88
C ILE A 111 -3.97 -9.85 -2.51
N SER A 112 -3.03 -9.37 -1.70
CA SER A 112 -1.73 -8.87 -2.19
C SER A 112 -0.85 -9.93 -2.83
N LYS A 113 -0.98 -11.21 -2.42
CA LYS A 113 -0.29 -12.33 -3.09
C LYS A 113 -0.92 -12.69 -4.44
N LEU A 114 -2.20 -12.39 -4.63
CA LEU A 114 -3.00 -12.81 -5.80
C LEU A 114 -3.09 -11.73 -6.88
N THR A 115 -2.88 -10.47 -6.51
CA THR A 115 -2.87 -9.35 -7.44
C THR A 115 -1.44 -9.12 -7.93
N GLU A 116 -1.25 -8.96 -9.25
CA GLU A 116 -0.05 -8.30 -9.79
C GLU A 116 -0.03 -6.89 -9.18
N SER A 117 0.61 -6.75 -8.03
CA SER A 117 0.47 -5.55 -7.24
C SER A 117 1.07 -4.38 -8.01
N ASN A 118 0.35 -3.26 -7.98
CA ASN A 118 0.90 -1.99 -8.39
C ASN A 118 1.72 -1.42 -7.23
N TRP A 119 2.87 -0.81 -7.52
CA TRP A 119 3.85 -0.38 -6.53
C TRP A 119 3.27 0.57 -5.48
N GLN A 120 2.29 1.42 -5.83
CA GLN A 120 1.61 2.30 -4.87
C GLN A 120 0.90 1.51 -3.76
N ASN A 121 0.21 0.43 -4.12
CA ASN A 121 -0.50 -0.40 -3.15
C ASN A 121 0.49 -1.13 -2.25
N SER A 122 1.61 -1.59 -2.80
CA SER A 122 2.67 -2.23 -2.03
C SER A 122 3.34 -1.28 -1.03
N ILE A 123 3.47 0.02 -1.35
CA ILE A 123 3.96 1.03 -0.39
C ILE A 123 2.94 1.25 0.73
N LYS A 124 1.66 1.48 0.41
CA LYS A 124 0.59 1.64 1.42
C LYS A 124 0.56 0.44 2.38
N LEU A 125 0.61 -0.77 1.80
CA LEU A 125 0.71 -2.01 2.55
C LEU A 125 1.92 -2.04 3.46
N ALA A 126 3.10 -1.74 2.91
CA ALA A 126 4.33 -1.77 3.65
C ALA A 126 4.27 -0.81 4.86
N TYR A 127 3.69 0.39 4.73
CA TYR A 127 3.52 1.31 5.86
C TYR A 127 2.61 0.74 6.96
N ILE A 128 1.47 0.14 6.60
CA ILE A 128 0.60 -0.52 7.57
C ILE A 128 1.37 -1.61 8.35
N PHE A 129 2.14 -2.45 7.64
CA PHE A 129 2.92 -3.49 8.30
C PHE A 129 4.10 -2.95 9.12
N VAL A 130 4.63 -1.77 8.77
CA VAL A 130 5.61 -1.04 9.60
C VAL A 130 4.98 -0.57 10.91
N GLU A 131 3.78 0.01 10.86
CA GLU A 131 3.05 0.45 12.07
C GLU A 131 2.80 -0.72 13.02
N LEU A 132 2.47 -1.89 12.47
CA LEU A 132 2.32 -3.15 13.19
C LEU A 132 3.65 -3.83 13.59
N LYS A 133 4.79 -3.20 13.30
CA LYS A 133 6.15 -3.70 13.56
C LYS A 133 6.50 -5.01 12.83
N ASP A 134 5.71 -5.42 11.83
CA ASP A 134 6.02 -6.52 10.91
C ASP A 134 6.88 -6.02 9.74
N TYR A 135 8.09 -5.57 10.07
CA TYR A 135 9.05 -5.05 9.10
C TYR A 135 9.43 -6.10 8.04
N ASP A 136 9.40 -7.39 8.39
CA ASP A 136 9.73 -8.50 7.52
C ASP A 136 8.76 -8.60 6.34
N PHE A 137 7.46 -8.52 6.64
CA PHE A 137 6.42 -8.53 5.61
C PHE A 137 6.42 -7.23 4.81
N ALA A 138 6.58 -6.08 5.48
CA ALA A 138 6.71 -4.77 4.83
C ALA A 138 7.85 -4.75 3.81
N ALA A 139 9.02 -5.30 4.15
CA ALA A 139 10.15 -5.39 3.23
C ALA A 139 9.81 -6.28 2.02
N ARG A 140 9.23 -7.46 2.24
CA ARG A 140 8.88 -8.41 1.17
C ARG A 140 7.90 -7.84 0.16
N LEU A 141 6.98 -6.98 0.59
CA LEU A 141 6.05 -6.29 -0.32
C LEU A 141 6.75 -5.38 -1.32
N LEU A 142 7.86 -4.75 -0.93
CA LEU A 142 8.60 -3.81 -1.78
C LEU A 142 9.69 -4.50 -2.61
N GLU A 143 10.19 -5.66 -2.18
CA GLU A 143 11.29 -6.38 -2.84
C GLU A 143 11.12 -6.61 -4.36
N PRO A 144 9.93 -6.95 -4.90
CA PRO A 144 9.75 -7.14 -6.34
C PRO A 144 10.08 -5.88 -7.15
N TYR A 145 9.80 -4.69 -6.62
CA TYR A 145 10.01 -3.43 -7.31
C TYR A 145 11.43 -2.90 -7.16
N ILE A 146 12.21 -3.41 -6.19
CA ILE A 146 13.64 -3.11 -6.12
C ILE A 146 14.37 -3.65 -7.36
N LEU A 147 13.82 -4.67 -8.02
CA LEU A 147 14.42 -5.27 -9.22
C LEU A 147 14.08 -4.52 -10.51
N SER A 148 13.07 -3.63 -10.53
CA SER A 148 12.67 -2.92 -11.76
C SER A 148 13.69 -1.86 -12.19
N ASP A 149 13.86 -1.63 -13.48
CA ASP A 149 14.92 -0.74 -13.98
C ASP A 149 14.72 0.74 -13.61
N ASN A 150 13.48 1.18 -13.42
CA ASN A 150 13.15 2.57 -13.09
C ASN A 150 12.16 2.64 -11.89
N PRO A 151 12.62 2.34 -10.67
CA PRO A 151 11.75 2.37 -9.51
C PRO A 151 11.54 3.80 -9.01
N PHE A 152 10.34 4.07 -8.48
CA PHE A 152 10.02 5.33 -7.84
C PHE A 152 10.91 5.56 -6.62
N ASP A 153 11.36 6.80 -6.45
CA ASP A 153 12.24 7.24 -5.35
C ASP A 153 11.66 6.87 -3.97
N GLU A 154 10.39 7.19 -3.73
CA GLU A 154 9.73 6.94 -2.45
C GLU A 154 9.68 5.45 -2.12
N LEU A 155 9.57 4.57 -3.12
CA LEU A 155 9.61 3.13 -2.92
C LEU A 155 10.98 2.68 -2.41
N ILE A 156 12.05 3.13 -3.07
CA ILE A 156 13.41 2.75 -2.72
C ILE A 156 13.77 3.25 -1.31
N PHE A 157 13.48 4.52 -1.02
CA PHE A 157 13.76 5.08 0.29
C PHE A 157 12.92 4.45 1.40
N SER A 158 11.66 4.11 1.13
CA SER A 158 10.81 3.37 2.07
C SER A 158 11.37 1.98 2.36
N TYR A 159 11.81 1.25 1.34
CA TYR A 159 12.42 -0.07 1.53
C TYR A 159 13.71 0.01 2.37
N ILE A 160 14.57 1.00 2.14
CA ILE A 160 15.78 1.21 2.93
C ILE A 160 15.43 1.53 4.39
N ALA A 161 14.45 2.40 4.61
CA ALA A 161 13.97 2.74 5.96
C ALA A 161 13.44 1.49 6.69
N ILE A 162 12.64 0.66 6.02
CA ILE A 162 12.14 -0.60 6.59
C ILE A 162 13.31 -1.54 6.94
N CYS A 163 14.29 -1.67 6.05
CA CYS A 163 15.47 -2.50 6.29
C CYS A 163 16.33 -2.00 7.47
N SER A 164 16.25 -0.72 7.85
CA SER A 164 16.95 -0.20 9.04
C SER A 164 16.55 -0.90 10.34
N HIS A 165 15.34 -1.47 10.38
CA HIS A 165 14.82 -2.27 11.49
C HIS A 165 15.16 -3.77 11.37
N LEU A 166 15.82 -4.19 10.29
CA LEU A 166 16.14 -5.59 9.98
C LEU A 166 17.65 -5.76 9.72
N PRO A 167 18.51 -5.80 10.76
CA PRO A 167 19.96 -5.80 10.58
C PRO A 167 20.49 -6.92 9.68
N TYR A 168 19.84 -8.09 9.71
CA TYR A 168 20.20 -9.23 8.85
C TYR A 168 20.02 -8.94 7.35
N LYS A 169 19.20 -7.95 6.95
CA LYS A 169 19.01 -7.56 5.56
C LYS A 169 20.12 -6.66 5.02
N PHE A 170 20.97 -6.05 5.86
CA PHE A 170 22.05 -5.18 5.39
C PHE A 170 23.05 -5.90 4.47
N GLY A 171 23.25 -7.20 4.66
CA GLY A 171 24.08 -8.04 3.80
C GLY A 171 23.39 -8.50 2.51
N SER A 172 22.09 -8.27 2.36
CA SER A 172 21.31 -8.86 1.26
C SER A 172 21.62 -8.19 -0.09
N PRO A 173 21.59 -8.95 -1.21
CA PRO A 173 21.74 -8.39 -2.55
C PRO A 173 20.72 -7.29 -2.87
N ARG A 174 19.49 -7.44 -2.39
CA ARG A 174 18.40 -6.47 -2.60
C ARG A 174 18.67 -5.15 -1.86
N PHE A 175 19.17 -5.20 -0.63
CA PHE A 175 19.56 -4.00 0.09
C PHE A 175 20.69 -3.25 -0.62
N ILE A 176 21.73 -3.96 -1.07
CA ILE A 176 22.83 -3.35 -1.84
C ILE A 176 22.29 -2.71 -3.13
N LEU A 177 21.39 -3.38 -3.85
CA LEU A 177 20.77 -2.84 -5.06
C LEU A 177 19.97 -1.57 -4.75
N ALA A 178 19.16 -1.57 -3.69
CA ALA A 178 18.41 -0.40 -3.25
C ALA A 178 19.33 0.77 -2.90
N MET A 179 20.46 0.53 -2.21
CA MET A 179 21.43 1.57 -1.88
C MET A 179 22.08 2.18 -3.13
N ASN A 180 22.39 1.37 -4.14
CA ASN A 180 22.90 1.88 -5.42
C ASN A 180 21.86 2.74 -6.14
N LYS A 181 20.60 2.28 -6.19
CA LYS A 181 19.52 3.03 -6.83
C LYS A 181 19.20 4.32 -6.11
N ALA A 182 19.20 4.32 -4.78
CA ALA A 182 18.97 5.52 -3.98
C ALA A 182 20.00 6.61 -4.28
N LYS A 183 21.28 6.24 -4.44
CA LYS A 183 22.34 7.16 -4.87
C LYS A 183 22.02 7.83 -6.22
N ASP A 184 21.52 7.05 -7.17
CA ASP A 184 21.28 7.49 -8.54
C ASP A 184 19.98 8.31 -8.67
N LEU A 185 18.98 8.02 -7.84
CA LEU A 185 17.69 8.70 -7.81
C LEU A 185 17.74 10.05 -7.08
N ASP A 186 18.30 10.07 -5.86
CA ASP A 186 18.44 11.28 -5.05
C ASP A 186 19.69 11.20 -4.17
N ASN A 187 20.77 11.78 -4.69
CA ASN A 187 22.08 11.80 -4.04
C ASN A 187 22.03 12.51 -2.67
N GLU A 188 21.30 13.61 -2.57
CA GLU A 188 21.24 14.41 -1.35
C GLU A 188 20.49 13.66 -0.23
N ARG A 189 19.33 13.08 -0.55
CA ARG A 189 18.56 12.24 0.38
C ARG A 189 19.33 10.98 0.76
N TYR A 190 20.03 10.35 -0.19
CA TYR A 190 20.91 9.21 0.07
C TYR A 190 22.00 9.56 1.09
N CYS A 191 22.74 10.65 0.88
CA CYS A 191 23.80 11.06 1.80
C CYS A 191 23.27 11.46 3.19
N LYS A 192 22.00 11.86 3.29
CA LYS A 192 21.32 12.13 4.57
C LYS A 192 20.88 10.88 5.32
N LEU A 193 20.93 9.68 4.73
CA LEU A 193 20.54 8.43 5.43
C LEU A 193 21.42 8.14 6.64
N PHE A 194 22.72 8.42 6.54
CA PHE A 194 23.68 8.19 7.63
C PHE A 194 23.95 9.44 8.47
N LYS A 195 23.39 10.59 8.08
CA LYS A 195 23.46 11.84 8.87
C LYS A 195 22.21 11.91 9.75
N LYS A 196 22.39 12.05 11.07
CA LYS A 196 21.29 12.08 12.07
C LYS A 196 20.59 10.74 12.34
N ASP A 197 21.34 9.64 12.37
CA ASP A 197 20.88 8.32 12.84
C ASP A 197 19.64 7.72 12.14
N LYS A 198 19.35 8.14 10.89
CA LYS A 198 18.22 7.60 10.12
C LYS A 198 18.44 6.16 9.65
N LEU A 199 19.69 5.77 9.44
CA LEU A 199 20.12 4.42 9.15
C LEU A 199 21.30 4.09 10.07
N THR A 200 21.25 2.91 10.67
CA THR A 200 22.25 2.50 11.65
C THR A 200 23.63 2.34 10.99
N ILE A 201 24.70 2.67 11.72
CA ILE A 201 26.08 2.51 11.22
C ILE A 201 26.42 1.05 10.88
N GLN A 202 25.67 0.09 11.44
CA GLN A 202 25.79 -1.33 11.12
C GLN A 202 25.57 -1.62 9.63
N ALA A 203 24.77 -0.81 8.92
CA ALA A 203 24.62 -0.95 7.48
C ALA A 203 25.94 -0.71 6.71
N LEU A 204 26.89 0.02 7.30
CA LEU A 204 28.24 0.24 6.74
C LEU A 204 29.23 -0.89 7.07
N GLU A 205 28.86 -1.89 7.86
CA GLU A 205 29.65 -3.12 7.99
C GLU A 205 29.68 -3.91 6.67
N ASN A 206 28.63 -3.75 5.84
CA ASN A 206 28.66 -4.21 4.46
C ASN A 206 29.61 -3.33 3.63
N THR A 207 30.76 -3.90 3.25
CA THR A 207 31.82 -3.20 2.51
C THR A 207 31.33 -2.60 1.20
N LYS A 208 30.38 -3.25 0.50
CA LYS A 208 29.81 -2.72 -0.75
C LYS A 208 29.00 -1.44 -0.48
N VAL A 209 28.17 -1.44 0.56
CA VAL A 209 27.38 -0.26 0.95
C VAL A 209 28.31 0.87 1.40
N LYS A 210 29.34 0.54 2.18
CA LYS A 210 30.37 1.49 2.63
C LYS A 210 31.11 2.15 1.47
N GLU A 211 31.55 1.37 0.50
CA GLU A 211 32.23 1.90 -0.69
C GLU A 211 31.34 2.87 -1.48
N VAL A 212 30.08 2.50 -1.69
CA VAL A 212 29.10 3.35 -2.39
C VAL A 212 28.91 4.65 -1.61
N TYR A 213 28.71 4.58 -0.30
CA TYR A 213 28.52 5.75 0.54
C TYR A 213 29.75 6.68 0.54
N CYS A 214 30.96 6.15 0.76
CA CYS A 214 32.18 6.94 0.80
C CYS A 214 32.48 7.63 -0.54
N LYS A 215 32.27 6.94 -1.67
CA LYS A 215 32.49 7.53 -3.02
C LYS A 215 31.47 8.62 -3.34
N THR A 216 30.25 8.48 -2.84
CA THR A 216 29.13 9.37 -3.19
C THR A 216 29.07 10.59 -2.28
N CYS A 217 29.27 10.38 -0.98
CA CYS A 217 29.00 11.37 0.07
C CYS A 217 30.26 11.89 0.75
N GLY A 218 31.45 11.41 0.36
CA GLY A 218 32.75 11.79 0.93
C GLY A 218 33.27 13.18 0.52
N LYS A 219 32.36 14.14 0.28
CA LYS A 219 32.69 15.56 0.11
C LYS A 219 32.20 16.35 1.31
#